data_AF-A0A6J7ZYD8-F1
#
_entry.id   AF-A0A6J7ZYD8-F1
#
_cell.length_a   1.000
_cell.length_b   1.000
_cell.length_c   1.000
_cell.angle_alpha   90.00
_cell.angle_beta   90.00
_cell.angle_gamma   90.00
#
_symmetry.space_group_name_H-M   'P 1'
#
loop_
_entity.id
_entity.type
_entity.pdbx_description
1 polymer ?
#
loop_
_entity_poly.entity_id
_entity_poly.type
_entity_poly.pdbx_seq_one_letter_code
_entity_poly.pdbx_strand_id
1 'polypeptide(L)'
;MTPNHLYFIYLQLANSSLSEEAVLGFEYGMSIDDPKSLIIWEAQFGDFFNGAQIMIDTYIASGELKWLLQSDLVMLLPHGMDGAGPEHSSCKIERFLQVISNDQGHLCRRSRFVKLLLQSDLVMLLPHGMDGAGPEHLSCKIERFLQSLCPFPAGEIQQEVTKYPNATDFLWSQEEHRNMGAWTFVSPRFNNLVGCKLQYVGRDHLGSPATGIGEVHRQESIQIIEDTFS
;
A
#
# COMPACT_ATOMS: atom_id res chain seq x y z
N MET A 1 -21.87 32.24 -26.38
CA MET A 1 -20.51 32.17 -25.82
C MET A 1 -20.65 32.12 -24.32
N THR A 2 -20.49 30.95 -23.71
CA THR A 2 -20.39 30.81 -22.25
C THR A 2 -19.09 31.48 -21.79
N PRO A 3 -19.07 32.22 -20.68
CA PRO A 3 -17.85 32.88 -20.20
C PRO A 3 -16.76 31.83 -19.94
N ASN A 4 -15.54 32.10 -20.39
CA ASN A 4 -14.37 31.35 -19.96
C ASN A 4 -14.27 31.46 -18.43
N HIS A 5 -14.73 30.44 -17.70
CA HIS A 5 -14.43 30.31 -16.29
C HIS A 5 -12.92 30.11 -16.15
N LEU A 6 -12.21 31.18 -15.80
CA LEU A 6 -10.82 31.11 -15.37
C LEU A 6 -10.81 30.34 -14.04
N TYR A 7 -10.47 29.06 -14.11
CA TYR A 7 -10.21 28.26 -12.92
C TYR A 7 -8.86 28.70 -12.35
N PHE A 8 -8.89 29.42 -11.25
CA PHE A 8 -7.69 29.72 -10.48
C PHE A 8 -7.35 28.49 -9.62
N ILE A 9 -6.17 27.93 -9.85
CA ILE A 9 -5.61 26.88 -9.00
C ILE A 9 -4.80 27.57 -7.90
N TYR A 10 -5.11 27.28 -6.65
CA TYR A 10 -4.34 27.73 -5.50
C TYR A 10 -3.96 26.52 -4.63
N LEU A 11 -2.81 26.61 -3.95
CA LEU A 11 -2.35 25.62 -2.98
C LEU A 11 -2.51 26.23 -1.58
N GLN A 12 -3.24 25.55 -0.70
CA GLN A 12 -3.32 25.91 0.70
C GLN A 12 -2.47 24.93 1.50
N LEU A 13 -1.41 25.44 2.15
CA LEU A 13 -0.56 24.65 3.04
C LEU A 13 -1.00 24.93 4.48
N ALA A 14 -1.52 23.91 5.16
CA ALA A 14 -2.00 23.98 6.53
C ALA A 14 -1.09 23.18 7.46
N ASN A 15 -0.16 23.86 8.12
CA ASN A 15 0.63 23.23 9.20
C ASN A 15 -0.31 22.93 10.37
N SER A 16 -0.60 21.65 10.58
CA SER A 16 -1.55 21.22 11.61
C SER A 16 -0.95 21.34 13.02
N SER A 17 -1.82 21.30 14.02
CA SER A 17 -1.39 20.95 15.38
C SER A 17 -0.89 19.50 15.44
N LEU A 18 -0.17 19.15 16.50
CA LEU A 18 0.25 17.77 16.80
C LEU A 18 -0.94 16.94 17.28
N SER A 19 -1.87 16.65 16.38
CA SER A 19 -3.06 15.84 16.63
C SER A 19 -3.49 15.14 15.34
N GLU A 20 -3.44 13.82 15.31
CA GLU A 20 -3.77 13.03 14.12
C GLU A 20 -5.29 12.86 14.02
N GLU A 21 -5.96 12.51 15.12
CA GLU A 21 -7.39 12.19 15.13
C GLU A 21 -8.27 13.38 14.70
N ALA A 22 -8.10 14.53 15.35
CA ALA A 22 -8.91 15.70 15.08
C ALA A 22 -8.63 16.31 13.71
N VAL A 23 -7.34 16.34 13.31
CA VAL A 23 -6.94 16.91 12.02
C VAL A 23 -7.41 16.01 10.88
N LEU A 24 -7.21 14.69 10.95
CA LEU A 24 -7.69 13.78 9.92
C LEU A 24 -9.23 13.84 9.79
N GLY A 25 -9.94 14.00 10.90
CA GLY A 25 -11.38 14.18 10.87
C GLY A 25 -11.83 15.51 10.25
N PHE A 26 -11.08 16.58 10.49
CA PHE A 26 -11.30 17.86 9.82
C PHE A 26 -11.09 17.75 8.30
N GLU A 27 -9.98 17.14 7.87
CA GLU A 27 -9.68 16.95 6.44
C GLU A 27 -10.71 16.04 5.75
N TYR A 28 -11.21 15.00 6.43
CA TYR A 28 -12.33 14.20 5.92
C TYR A 28 -13.61 15.03 5.74
N GLY A 29 -13.91 15.94 6.67
CA GLY A 29 -15.04 16.85 6.55
C GLY A 29 -14.90 17.79 5.34
N MET A 30 -13.69 18.30 5.09
CA MET A 30 -13.39 19.12 3.92
C MET A 30 -13.51 18.33 2.61
N SER A 31 -13.07 17.07 2.59
CA SER A 31 -13.02 16.25 1.37
C SER A 31 -14.40 15.79 0.88
N ILE A 32 -15.40 15.72 1.77
CA ILE A 32 -16.78 15.40 1.38
C ILE A 32 -17.60 16.64 0.98
N ASP A 33 -17.16 17.85 1.38
CA ASP A 33 -17.89 19.09 1.12
C ASP A 33 -17.59 19.69 -0.26
N ASP A 34 -16.30 19.76 -0.64
CA ASP A 34 -15.89 20.33 -1.92
C ASP A 34 -15.29 19.29 -2.89
N PRO A 35 -16.03 18.82 -3.91
CA PRO A 35 -15.54 17.85 -4.88
C PRO A 35 -14.51 18.41 -5.86
N LYS A 36 -14.22 19.72 -5.83
CA LYS A 36 -13.21 20.36 -6.69
C LYS A 36 -11.84 20.48 -6.04
N SER A 37 -11.77 20.25 -4.74
CA SER A 37 -10.52 20.34 -3.97
C SER A 37 -9.87 18.96 -3.82
N LEU A 38 -8.56 18.90 -4.05
CA LEU A 38 -7.76 17.73 -3.68
C LEU A 38 -7.29 17.93 -2.24
N ILE A 39 -7.89 17.18 -1.31
CA ILE A 39 -7.52 17.22 0.10
C ILE A 39 -6.45 16.17 0.38
N ILE A 40 -5.34 16.60 0.97
CA ILE A 40 -4.21 15.75 1.30
C ILE A 40 -3.93 15.91 2.80
N TRP A 41 -3.90 14.78 3.50
CA TRP A 41 -3.41 14.69 4.87
C TRP A 41 -2.11 13.89 4.88
N GLU A 42 -1.07 14.40 5.54
CA GLU A 42 0.23 13.74 5.64
C GLU A 42 0.56 13.47 7.11
N ALA A 43 0.87 12.20 7.42
CA ALA A 43 1.41 11.83 8.72
C ALA A 43 2.90 12.19 8.79
N GLN A 44 3.41 12.61 9.95
CA GLN A 44 4.84 12.88 10.12
C GLN A 44 5.69 11.64 9.83
N PHE A 45 5.25 10.48 10.33
CA PHE A 45 5.66 9.15 9.91
C PHE A 45 4.41 8.32 9.75
N GLY A 46 4.43 7.34 8.84
CA GLY A 46 3.28 6.48 8.60
C GLY A 46 2.80 5.84 9.91
N ASP A 47 3.72 5.39 10.76
CA ASP A 47 3.44 4.71 12.03
C ASP A 47 2.42 5.43 12.93
N PHE A 48 2.33 6.77 12.86
CA PHE A 48 1.44 7.61 13.68
C PHE A 48 0.00 7.68 13.19
N PHE A 49 -0.35 7.10 12.03
CA PHE A 49 -1.74 7.09 11.54
C PHE A 49 -2.72 6.49 12.55
N ASN A 50 -2.23 5.56 13.39
CA ASN A 50 -3.02 4.82 14.37
C ASN A 50 -3.64 5.72 15.46
N GLY A 51 -3.12 6.93 15.68
CA GLY A 51 -3.75 7.93 16.52
C GLY A 51 -5.15 8.32 16.00
N ALA A 52 -5.39 8.21 14.69
CA ALA A 52 -6.64 8.53 14.03
C ALA A 52 -7.43 7.28 13.58
N GLN A 53 -7.21 6.11 14.21
CA GLN A 53 -7.81 4.84 13.79
C GLN A 53 -9.36 4.90 13.73
N ILE A 54 -9.99 5.62 14.67
CA ILE A 54 -11.45 5.81 14.67
C ILE A 54 -11.90 6.48 13.37
N MET A 55 -11.22 7.54 12.93
CA MET A 55 -11.55 8.23 11.69
C MET A 55 -11.38 7.33 10.46
N ILE A 56 -10.32 6.52 10.45
CA ILE A 56 -10.05 5.57 9.35
C ILE A 56 -11.16 4.53 9.25
N ASP A 57 -11.46 3.83 10.34
CA ASP A 57 -12.39 2.70 10.32
C ASP A 57 -13.85 3.16 10.12
N THR A 58 -14.22 4.25 10.79
CA THR A 58 -15.62 4.68 10.87
C THR A 58 -16.01 5.70 9.81
N TYR A 59 -15.08 6.39 9.17
CA TYR A 59 -15.43 7.39 8.14
C TYR A 59 -14.75 7.10 6.81
N ILE A 60 -13.42 7.01 6.79
CA ILE A 60 -12.66 6.89 5.54
C ILE A 60 -12.94 5.55 4.85
N ALA A 61 -12.85 4.44 5.60
CA ALA A 61 -13.00 3.10 5.05
C ALA A 61 -14.44 2.71 4.67
N SER A 62 -15.43 3.24 5.41
CA SER A 62 -16.82 2.76 5.32
C SER A 62 -17.85 3.86 5.06
N GLY A 63 -17.44 5.12 4.92
CA GLY A 63 -18.34 6.27 4.75
C GLY A 63 -19.19 6.20 3.49
N GLU A 64 -18.61 5.80 2.35
CA GLU A 64 -19.35 5.62 1.09
C GLU A 64 -20.38 4.49 1.23
N LEU A 65 -20.02 3.37 1.86
CA LEU A 65 -20.91 2.23 2.05
C LEU A 65 -22.07 2.53 3.02
N LYS A 66 -21.81 3.27 4.09
CA LYS A 66 -22.81 3.54 5.14
C LYS A 66 -23.72 4.71 4.81
N TRP A 67 -23.17 5.75 4.19
CA TRP A 67 -23.86 7.04 4.06
C TRP A 67 -23.81 7.61 2.64
N LEU A 68 -23.24 6.89 1.68
CA LEU A 68 -23.05 7.36 0.30
C LEU A 68 -22.25 8.66 0.22
N LEU A 69 -21.43 8.94 1.24
CA LEU A 69 -20.52 10.07 1.26
C LEU A 69 -19.24 9.71 0.53
N GLN A 70 -19.05 10.33 -0.63
CA GLN A 70 -17.85 10.18 -1.43
C GLN A 70 -16.75 11.11 -0.91
N SER A 71 -15.56 10.56 -0.73
CA SER A 71 -14.39 11.30 -0.28
C SER A 71 -13.22 10.99 -1.21
N ASP A 72 -12.59 12.04 -1.73
CA ASP A 72 -11.35 11.97 -2.52
C ASP A 72 -10.12 12.31 -1.64
N LEU A 73 -10.23 12.16 -0.31
CA LEU A 73 -9.13 12.39 0.64
C LEU A 73 -7.94 11.48 0.35
N VAL A 74 -6.76 12.08 0.20
CA VAL A 74 -5.49 11.36 0.06
C VAL A 74 -4.74 11.40 1.38
N MET A 75 -4.42 10.21 1.90
CA MET A 75 -3.53 10.05 3.05
C MET A 75 -2.12 9.71 2.57
N LEU A 76 -1.14 10.55 2.93
CA LEU A 76 0.28 10.29 2.73
C LEU A 76 0.88 9.73 4.02
N LEU A 77 1.37 8.49 3.94
CA LEU A 77 1.92 7.74 5.07
C LEU A 77 3.36 7.36 4.74
N PRO A 78 4.36 8.11 5.22
CA PRO A 78 5.77 7.77 5.01
C PRO A 78 6.06 6.34 5.51
N HIS A 79 6.67 5.52 4.67
CA HIS A 79 6.90 4.09 4.91
C HIS A 79 8.25 3.66 4.32
N GLY A 80 8.98 2.80 5.05
CA GLY A 80 10.23 2.20 4.61
C GLY A 80 10.98 1.56 5.78
N MET A 81 11.59 0.39 5.56
CA MET A 81 12.36 -0.29 6.60
C MET A 81 13.83 0.18 6.55
N ASP A 82 14.10 1.44 6.93
CA ASP A 82 15.43 2.06 6.84
C ASP A 82 16.29 1.89 8.11
N GLY A 83 15.85 1.08 9.07
CA GLY A 83 16.55 0.88 10.35
C GLY A 83 16.37 2.00 11.38
N ALA A 84 15.37 2.88 11.19
CA ALA A 84 15.00 3.93 12.13
C ALA A 84 14.25 3.42 13.39
N GLY A 85 13.96 2.12 13.44
CA GLY A 85 13.31 1.46 14.56
C GLY A 85 11.78 1.41 14.41
N PRO A 86 11.08 0.82 15.41
CA PRO A 86 9.71 0.36 15.25
C PRO A 86 8.62 1.42 15.05
N GLU A 87 8.89 2.68 15.35
CA GLU A 87 7.92 3.79 15.25
C GLU A 87 8.21 4.73 14.07
N HIS A 88 9.12 4.33 13.16
CA HIS A 88 9.55 5.11 12.01
C HIS A 88 9.82 4.19 10.81
N SER A 89 9.02 3.15 10.64
CA SER A 89 9.27 2.16 9.60
C SER A 89 8.01 1.68 8.90
N SER A 90 6.89 1.55 9.60
CA SER A 90 5.69 0.92 9.04
C SER A 90 4.45 1.80 9.08
N CYS A 91 3.88 2.04 7.90
CA CYS A 91 2.50 2.52 7.78
C CYS A 91 1.45 1.43 8.03
N LYS A 92 1.87 0.20 8.39
CA LYS A 92 1.01 -0.96 8.69
C LYS A 92 -0.02 -1.21 7.59
N ILE A 93 0.45 -1.21 6.35
CA ILE A 93 -0.37 -1.35 5.14
C ILE A 93 -1.27 -2.60 5.20
N GLU A 94 -0.86 -3.65 5.90
CA GLU A 94 -1.66 -4.85 6.13
C GLU A 94 -3.04 -4.52 6.74
N ARG A 95 -3.13 -3.50 7.58
CA ARG A 95 -4.40 -3.08 8.21
C ARG A 95 -5.32 -2.41 7.21
N PHE A 96 -4.78 -1.51 6.39
CA PHE A 96 -5.55 -0.89 5.32
C PHE A 96 -6.07 -1.96 4.35
N LEU A 97 -5.22 -2.89 3.95
CA LEU A 97 -5.58 -4.01 3.07
C LEU A 97 -6.62 -4.95 3.68
N GLN A 98 -6.66 -5.12 5.00
CA GLN A 98 -7.68 -5.91 5.69
C GLN A 98 -9.06 -5.24 5.68
N VAL A 99 -9.11 -3.91 5.80
CA VAL A 99 -10.38 -3.18 5.89
C VAL A 99 -10.96 -2.90 4.49
N ILE A 100 -10.11 -2.81 3.47
CA ILE A 100 -10.57 -2.55 2.10
C ILE A 100 -11.40 -3.73 1.57
N SER A 101 -12.67 -3.45 1.23
CA SER A 101 -13.54 -4.40 0.55
C SER A 101 -13.18 -4.50 -0.93
N ASN A 102 -12.79 -5.69 -1.39
CA ASN A 102 -12.44 -5.95 -2.79
C ASN A 102 -13.68 -6.14 -3.68
N ASP A 103 -14.80 -5.51 -3.31
CA ASP A 103 -16.10 -5.80 -3.89
C ASP A 103 -16.21 -5.14 -5.28
N GLN A 104 -16.24 -5.97 -6.32
CA GLN A 104 -16.43 -5.62 -7.73
C GLN A 104 -17.86 -5.09 -8.01
N GLY A 105 -18.65 -4.87 -6.96
CA GLY A 105 -19.98 -4.28 -7.02
C GLY A 105 -19.90 -2.84 -7.50
N HIS A 106 -20.65 -2.53 -8.56
CA HIS A 106 -20.61 -1.26 -9.30
C HIS A 106 -20.95 0.00 -8.47
N LEU A 107 -21.23 -0.14 -7.16
CA LEU A 107 -21.55 0.94 -6.24
C LEU A 107 -20.33 1.62 -5.61
N CYS A 108 -19.22 0.90 -5.33
CA CYS A 108 -18.05 1.49 -4.67
C CYS A 108 -17.03 1.90 -5.73
N ARG A 109 -17.29 3.03 -6.41
CA ARG A 109 -16.55 3.40 -7.63
C ARG A 109 -15.34 4.28 -7.38
N ARG A 110 -15.21 4.95 -6.23
CA ARG A 110 -14.29 6.09 -6.11
C ARG A 110 -13.79 6.43 -4.72
N SER A 111 -13.85 5.51 -3.75
CA SER A 111 -12.98 5.66 -2.59
C SER A 111 -11.54 5.47 -3.09
N ARG A 112 -10.89 6.55 -3.54
CA ARG A 112 -9.48 6.60 -3.95
C ARG A 112 -8.66 6.46 -2.69
N PHE A 113 -8.66 5.25 -2.16
CA PHE A 113 -7.98 4.90 -0.94
C PHE A 113 -6.51 5.20 -1.11
N VAL A 114 -6.02 6.03 -0.19
CA VAL A 114 -4.63 6.12 0.26
C VAL A 114 -3.63 5.93 -0.87
N LYS A 115 -3.23 7.03 -1.50
CA LYS A 115 -1.99 7.01 -2.28
C LYS A 115 -0.83 6.91 -1.29
N LEU A 116 -0.54 5.68 -0.86
CA LEU A 116 0.66 5.39 -0.09
C LEU A 116 1.85 5.76 -0.97
N LEU A 117 2.60 6.77 -0.57
CA LEU A 117 3.95 6.96 -1.07
C LEU A 117 4.83 5.94 -0.34
N LEU A 118 4.76 4.69 -0.82
CA LEU A 118 5.66 3.62 -0.42
C LEU A 118 7.02 3.98 -1.02
N GLN A 119 7.95 4.47 -0.20
CA GLN A 119 9.22 4.98 -0.70
C GLN A 119 10.18 3.86 -1.11
N SER A 120 9.97 2.62 -0.64
CA SER A 120 10.96 1.56 -0.85
C SER A 120 10.42 0.17 -0.49
N ASP A 121 9.32 -0.27 -1.10
CA ASP A 121 8.91 -1.66 -0.92
C ASP A 121 9.60 -2.48 -2.01
N LEU A 122 10.68 -3.17 -1.65
CA LEU A 122 11.26 -4.22 -2.50
C LEU A 122 10.24 -5.35 -2.63
N VAL A 123 9.28 -5.19 -3.55
CA VAL A 123 8.30 -6.23 -3.85
C VAL A 123 8.57 -6.81 -5.21
N MET A 124 9.17 -7.99 -5.19
CA MET A 124 9.52 -8.71 -6.40
C MET A 124 8.71 -10.00 -6.47
N LEU A 125 8.00 -10.18 -7.60
CA LEU A 125 7.70 -11.53 -8.07
C LEU A 125 8.77 -11.93 -9.07
N LEU A 126 9.47 -13.01 -8.76
CA LEU A 126 10.50 -13.58 -9.61
C LEU A 126 10.09 -14.98 -10.06
N PRO A 127 10.22 -15.30 -11.35
CA PRO A 127 10.15 -16.69 -11.80
C PRO A 127 11.43 -17.38 -11.35
N HIS A 128 11.31 -18.39 -10.51
CA HIS A 128 12.46 -19.19 -10.07
C HIS A 128 12.97 -20.05 -11.23
N GLY A 129 14.30 -20.15 -11.39
CA GLY A 129 14.93 -21.03 -12.38
C GLY A 129 15.05 -20.51 -13.82
N MET A 130 15.05 -19.19 -14.05
CA MET A 130 15.25 -18.62 -15.40
C MET A 130 16.72 -18.26 -15.67
N ASP A 131 17.39 -19.08 -16.48
CA ASP A 131 18.69 -18.76 -17.07
C ASP A 131 18.51 -17.71 -18.18
N GLY A 132 18.86 -16.44 -17.91
CA GLY A 132 19.14 -15.45 -18.97
C GLY A 132 18.13 -14.33 -19.21
N ALA A 133 17.06 -14.21 -18.42
CA ALA A 133 16.22 -13.00 -18.41
C ALA A 133 16.43 -12.25 -17.07
N GLY A 134 16.96 -11.03 -17.13
CA GLY A 134 17.26 -10.26 -15.92
C GLY A 134 15.99 -10.00 -15.08
N PRO A 135 16.05 -10.16 -13.74
CA PRO A 135 14.91 -10.02 -12.82
C PRO A 135 14.28 -8.62 -12.81
N GLU A 136 15.00 -7.62 -13.33
CA GLU A 136 14.67 -6.20 -13.24
C GLU A 136 13.38 -5.80 -13.99
N HIS A 137 13.02 -6.49 -15.08
CA HIS A 137 11.90 -6.07 -15.94
C HIS A 137 10.53 -6.54 -15.43
N LEU A 138 10.47 -7.66 -14.70
CA LEU A 138 9.23 -8.15 -14.09
C LEU A 138 8.98 -7.44 -12.75
N SER A 139 10.04 -7.28 -11.95
CA SER A 139 10.04 -6.55 -10.67
C SER A 139 9.44 -5.14 -10.81
N CYS A 140 9.95 -4.31 -11.72
CA CYS A 140 9.50 -2.93 -11.91
C CYS A 140 8.02 -2.79 -12.38
N LYS A 141 7.45 -3.82 -13.03
CA LYS A 141 6.03 -3.80 -13.43
C LYS A 141 5.10 -4.11 -12.27
N ILE A 142 5.50 -5.03 -11.40
CA ILE A 142 4.69 -5.45 -10.24
C ILE A 142 4.68 -4.38 -9.16
N GLU A 143 5.80 -3.72 -8.89
CA GLU A 143 5.85 -2.55 -8.01
C GLU A 143 4.82 -1.47 -8.42
N ARG A 144 4.68 -1.22 -9.74
CA ARG A 144 3.64 -0.32 -10.27
C ARG A 144 2.22 -0.88 -10.10
N PHE A 145 2.03 -2.19 -10.17
CA PHE A 145 0.72 -2.83 -9.94
C PHE A 145 0.30 -2.78 -8.46
N LEU A 146 1.26 -2.84 -7.54
CA LEU A 146 1.01 -2.77 -6.11
C LEU A 146 0.67 -1.36 -5.60
N GLN A 147 1.07 -0.32 -6.34
CA GLN A 147 0.54 1.03 -6.13
C GLN A 147 -0.99 1.11 -6.34
N SER A 148 -1.60 0.07 -6.93
CA SER A 148 -3.04 -0.13 -7.07
C SER A 148 -3.48 -1.47 -6.42
N LEU A 149 -2.99 -1.78 -5.23
CA LEU A 149 -3.32 -3.00 -4.46
C LEU A 149 -4.83 -3.25 -4.29
N CYS A 150 -5.66 -2.20 -4.40
CA CYS A 150 -7.11 -2.34 -4.48
C CYS A 150 -7.72 -1.41 -5.54
N PRO A 151 -8.54 -1.94 -6.47
CA PRO A 151 -8.97 -3.33 -6.59
C PRO A 151 -7.83 -4.27 -7.05
N PHE A 152 -7.79 -5.49 -6.52
CA PHE A 152 -6.73 -6.45 -6.83
C PHE A 152 -6.72 -6.81 -8.35
N PRO A 153 -5.61 -6.56 -9.08
CA PRO A 153 -5.60 -6.64 -10.55
C PRO A 153 -5.33 -8.07 -11.07
N ALA A 154 -6.20 -9.02 -10.72
CA ALA A 154 -6.00 -10.45 -11.02
C ALA A 154 -5.80 -10.75 -12.52
N GLY A 155 -6.57 -10.09 -13.40
CA GLY A 155 -6.49 -10.30 -14.85
C GLY A 155 -5.17 -9.83 -15.45
N GLU A 156 -4.65 -8.68 -14.99
CA GLU A 156 -3.37 -8.12 -15.44
C GLU A 156 -2.20 -8.99 -14.95
N ILE A 157 -2.25 -9.41 -13.69
CA ILE A 157 -1.26 -10.33 -13.11
C ILE A 157 -1.24 -11.65 -13.89
N GLN A 158 -2.40 -12.23 -14.20
CA GLN A 158 -2.49 -13.48 -14.96
C GLN A 158 -1.88 -13.34 -16.37
N GLN A 159 -2.11 -12.21 -17.03
CA GLN A 159 -1.49 -11.92 -18.33
C GLN A 159 0.04 -11.84 -18.24
N GLU A 160 0.59 -11.26 -17.18
CA GLU A 160 2.04 -11.21 -16.98
C GLU A 160 2.62 -12.59 -16.64
N VAL A 161 2.00 -13.34 -15.73
CA VAL A 161 2.43 -14.70 -15.36
C VAL A 161 2.48 -15.63 -16.57
N THR A 162 1.51 -15.52 -17.48
CA THR A 162 1.44 -16.36 -18.70
C THR A 162 2.62 -16.13 -19.66
N LYS A 163 3.34 -15.00 -19.55
CA LYS A 163 4.54 -14.72 -20.38
C LYS A 163 5.73 -15.60 -20.01
N TYR A 164 5.68 -16.27 -18.87
CA TYR A 164 6.78 -17.08 -18.33
C TYR A 164 6.35 -18.56 -18.22
N PRO A 165 6.07 -19.25 -19.34
CA PRO A 165 5.54 -20.63 -19.30
C PRO A 165 6.52 -21.67 -18.76
N ASN A 166 7.81 -21.33 -18.69
CA ASN A 166 8.86 -22.19 -18.15
C ASN A 166 9.15 -21.93 -16.66
N ALA A 167 8.51 -20.93 -16.05
CA ALA A 167 8.68 -20.66 -14.62
C ALA A 167 8.06 -21.79 -13.80
N THR A 168 8.83 -22.38 -12.89
CA THR A 168 8.34 -23.46 -12.01
C THR A 168 7.67 -22.90 -10.75
N ASP A 169 8.21 -21.80 -10.23
CA ASP A 169 7.77 -21.17 -8.99
C ASP A 169 7.79 -19.65 -9.10
N PHE A 170 6.92 -19.00 -8.33
CA PHE A 170 6.91 -17.55 -8.17
C PHE A 170 7.16 -17.20 -6.72
N LEU A 171 8.10 -16.29 -6.51
CA LEU A 171 8.45 -15.77 -5.19
C LEU A 171 7.65 -14.49 -4.90
N TRP A 172 7.45 -14.17 -3.63
CA TRP A 172 7.05 -12.85 -3.13
C TRP A 172 8.10 -12.41 -2.13
N SER A 173 8.94 -11.46 -2.53
CA SER A 173 9.87 -10.78 -1.63
C SER A 173 9.18 -9.55 -1.03
N GLN A 174 9.34 -9.30 0.27
CA GLN A 174 9.00 -8.03 0.91
C GLN A 174 9.94 -7.73 2.08
N GLU A 175 10.07 -6.46 2.44
CA GLU A 175 10.87 -6.07 3.60
C GLU A 175 10.12 -6.30 4.91
N GLU A 176 8.81 -6.11 4.95
CA GLU A 176 8.04 -6.21 6.18
C GLU A 176 7.96 -7.65 6.70
N HIS A 177 7.79 -7.77 8.02
CA HIS A 177 7.54 -9.05 8.69
C HIS A 177 6.36 -9.79 8.06
N ARG A 178 6.40 -11.12 8.11
CA ARG A 178 5.41 -11.98 7.43
C ARG A 178 3.95 -11.74 7.82
N ASN A 179 3.72 -11.28 9.04
CA ASN A 179 2.40 -10.88 9.56
C ASN A 179 2.02 -9.43 9.23
N MET A 180 2.86 -8.71 8.50
CA MET A 180 2.71 -7.32 8.09
C MET A 180 2.90 -7.19 6.57
N GLY A 181 2.78 -5.97 6.05
CA GLY A 181 2.92 -5.74 4.62
C GLY A 181 1.78 -6.36 3.81
N ALA A 182 2.00 -6.56 2.52
CA ALA A 182 0.94 -7.05 1.64
C ALA A 182 0.83 -8.59 1.58
N TRP A 183 1.79 -9.36 2.12
CA TRP A 183 1.83 -10.83 2.01
C TRP A 183 0.48 -11.51 2.31
N THR A 184 -0.12 -11.22 3.46
CA THR A 184 -1.36 -11.86 3.90
C THR A 184 -2.57 -11.50 3.03
N PHE A 185 -2.51 -10.37 2.33
CA PHE A 185 -3.53 -9.93 1.38
C PHE A 185 -3.32 -10.59 0.00
N VAL A 186 -2.08 -10.61 -0.50
CA VAL A 186 -1.78 -11.08 -1.87
C VAL A 186 -1.75 -12.60 -1.97
N SER A 187 -1.18 -13.30 -0.99
CA SER A 187 -0.98 -14.76 -1.02
C SER A 187 -2.26 -15.54 -1.35
N PRO A 188 -3.40 -15.35 -0.63
CA PRO A 188 -4.63 -16.07 -0.96
C PRO A 188 -5.24 -15.64 -2.30
N ARG A 189 -5.04 -14.38 -2.73
CA ARG A 189 -5.58 -13.86 -4.01
C ARG A 189 -4.81 -14.42 -5.20
N PHE A 190 -3.50 -14.52 -5.12
CA PHE A 190 -2.68 -15.19 -6.13
C PHE A 190 -3.09 -16.66 -6.26
N ASN A 191 -3.24 -17.37 -5.14
CA ASN A 191 -3.63 -18.77 -5.16
C ASN A 191 -5.03 -18.98 -5.78
N ASN A 192 -6.01 -18.15 -5.39
CA ASN A 192 -7.41 -18.39 -5.76
C ASN A 192 -7.84 -17.73 -7.08
N LEU A 193 -7.30 -16.55 -7.42
CA LEU A 193 -7.72 -15.78 -8.59
C LEU A 193 -6.77 -15.94 -9.78
N VAL A 194 -5.47 -16.07 -9.53
CA VAL A 194 -4.45 -16.23 -10.57
C VAL A 194 -4.15 -17.71 -10.83
N GLY A 195 -4.36 -18.57 -9.81
CA GLY A 195 -3.97 -19.99 -9.86
C GLY A 195 -2.47 -20.19 -9.65
N CYS A 196 -1.80 -19.21 -9.06
CA CYS A 196 -0.35 -19.21 -8.83
C CYS A 196 -0.07 -19.26 -7.33
N LYS A 197 0.69 -20.27 -6.88
CA LYS A 197 1.12 -20.35 -5.49
C LYS A 197 2.42 -19.57 -5.32
N LEU A 198 2.39 -18.57 -4.44
CA LEU A 198 3.57 -17.78 -4.11
C LEU A 198 4.38 -18.43 -2.99
N GLN A 199 5.70 -18.36 -3.11
CA GLN A 199 6.64 -18.63 -2.02
C GLN A 199 7.00 -17.32 -1.32
N TYR A 200 7.02 -17.31 0.01
CA TYR A 200 7.30 -16.08 0.77
C TYR A 200 8.80 -15.95 1.04
N VAL A 201 9.33 -14.76 0.79
CA VAL A 201 10.64 -14.31 1.25
C VAL A 201 10.49 -12.93 1.89
N GLY A 202 11.06 -12.78 3.09
CA GLY A 202 10.89 -11.59 3.91
C GLY A 202 11.22 -11.89 5.36
N ARG A 203 11.07 -10.89 6.23
CA ARG A 203 11.31 -11.06 7.68
C ARG A 203 10.30 -12.04 8.28
N ASP A 204 10.70 -12.78 9.32
CA ASP A 204 9.77 -13.68 10.02
C ASP A 204 8.67 -12.89 10.77
N HIS A 205 7.84 -13.52 11.57
CA HIS A 205 6.80 -12.85 12.32
C HIS A 205 7.40 -12.02 13.46
N LEU A 206 6.95 -10.78 13.63
CA LEU A 206 7.32 -9.95 14.78
C LEU A 206 6.10 -9.24 15.36
N GLY A 207 6.09 -9.07 16.69
CA GLY A 207 5.05 -8.29 17.38
C GLY A 207 5.25 -6.78 17.27
N SER A 208 6.36 -6.35 16.68
CA SER A 208 6.79 -4.96 16.50
C SER A 208 6.99 -4.68 15.01
N PRO A 209 6.75 -3.46 14.51
CA PRO A 209 6.93 -3.14 13.08
C PRO A 209 8.34 -3.38 12.56
N ALA A 210 9.35 -3.03 13.37
CA ALA A 210 10.75 -3.23 13.08
C ALA A 210 11.53 -3.62 14.34
N THR A 211 12.74 -4.14 14.16
CA THR A 211 13.72 -4.26 15.24
C THR A 211 14.31 -2.89 15.59
N GLY A 212 14.59 -2.66 16.87
CA GLY A 212 15.33 -1.48 17.33
C GLY A 212 16.85 -1.65 17.31
N ILE A 213 17.35 -2.81 16.88
CA ILE A 213 18.78 -3.16 16.90
C ILE A 213 19.31 -3.11 15.47
N GLY A 214 20.14 -2.10 15.17
CA GLY A 214 20.65 -1.87 13.81
C GLY A 214 21.43 -3.04 13.20
N GLU A 215 22.14 -3.83 14.02
CA GLU A 215 22.82 -5.03 13.53
C GLU A 215 21.83 -6.11 13.04
N VAL A 216 20.77 -6.35 13.81
CA VAL A 216 19.71 -7.29 13.44
C VAL A 216 19.00 -6.81 12.17
N HIS A 217 18.69 -5.52 12.09
CA HIS A 217 18.07 -4.92 10.91
C HIS A 217 18.90 -5.16 9.63
N ARG A 218 20.23 -4.94 9.70
CA ARG A 218 21.13 -5.18 8.56
C ARG A 218 21.18 -6.65 8.16
N GLN A 219 21.26 -7.54 9.14
CA GLN A 219 21.27 -8.99 8.89
C GLN A 219 19.97 -9.44 8.21
N GLU A 220 18.82 -8.96 8.70
CA GLU A 220 17.52 -9.22 8.06
C GLU A 220 17.48 -8.72 6.61
N SER A 221 17.91 -7.49 6.35
CA SER A 221 17.88 -6.94 4.98
C SER A 221 18.77 -7.72 4.02
N ILE A 222 19.96 -8.16 4.46
CA ILE A 222 20.86 -8.99 3.66
C ILE A 222 20.21 -10.36 3.39
N GLN A 223 19.66 -10.99 4.42
CA GLN A 223 19.03 -12.31 4.31
C GLN A 223 17.88 -12.30 3.29
N ILE A 224 17.04 -11.26 3.29
CA ILE A 224 15.93 -11.13 2.32
C ILE A 224 16.46 -11.09 0.89
N ILE A 225 17.51 -10.32 0.62
CA ILE A 225 18.11 -10.22 -0.71
C ILE A 225 18.71 -11.57 -1.13
N GLU A 226 19.47 -12.21 -0.23
CA GLU A 226 20.08 -13.52 -0.49
C GLU A 226 19.01 -14.58 -0.79
N ASP A 227 17.98 -14.69 0.04
CA ASP A 227 16.88 -15.66 -0.14
C ASP A 227 16.01 -15.36 -1.37
N THR A 228 15.99 -14.10 -1.83
CA THR A 228 15.21 -13.72 -3.01
C THR A 228 15.86 -14.18 -4.31
N PHE A 229 17.20 -14.29 -4.33
CA PHE A 229 17.98 -14.62 -5.51
C PHE A 229 18.73 -15.96 -5.42
N SER A 230 18.55 -16.72 -4.34
CA SER A 230 19.05 -18.09 -4.19
C SER A 230 18.26 -19.07 -5.05
#